data_AF-C2CIL9-F1
#
_entry.id   AF-C2CIL9-F1
#
_cell.length_a   1.000
_cell.length_b   1.000
_cell.length_c   1.000
_cell.angle_alpha   90.00
_cell.angle_beta   90.00
_cell.angle_gamma   90.00
#
_symmetry.space_group_name_H-M   'P 1'
#
loop_
_entity.id
_entity.type
_entity.pdbx_description
1 polymer ?
#
loop_
_entity_poly.entity_id
_entity_poly.type
_entity_poly.pdbx_seq_one_letter_code
_entity_poly.pdbx_strand_id
1 'polypeptide(L)'
;MRILEILNNENWIKDYDFYDKFMASSYLDKLREAYEKLNTDILFTSHIHGKDHIERVIFFSVLLSFAYKLDEADTNILINAASLHDTRRVNDGWDTEHGPRAARESIQYAHDIKKEDKEILQAVIAAHSRDDKNMDETIREFVKNEDDFPRAKRLAKFFKDADGLDRVRINLLDPAYLRNDYSKNLVDFSYKLFEKF
;
A
#
# COMPACT_ATOMS: atom_id res chain seq x y z
N MET A 1 1.26 -0.73 -16.80
CA MET A 1 0.55 -0.22 -15.61
C MET A 1 0.12 1.19 -15.93
N ARG A 2 -1.18 1.46 -15.81
CA ARG A 2 -1.82 2.74 -16.14
C ARG A 2 -1.21 3.94 -15.39
N ILE A 3 -0.79 3.77 -14.14
CA ILE A 3 -0.07 4.79 -13.35
C ILE A 3 1.19 5.28 -14.07
N LEU A 4 1.98 4.38 -14.66
CA LEU A 4 3.19 4.80 -15.38
C LEU A 4 2.82 5.59 -16.64
N GLU A 5 1.73 5.25 -17.32
CA GLU A 5 1.26 6.04 -18.46
C GLU A 5 0.83 7.44 -18.02
N ILE A 6 0.09 7.54 -16.91
CA ILE A 6 -0.33 8.81 -16.32
C ILE A 6 0.89 9.66 -15.97
N LEU A 7 1.85 9.10 -15.22
CA LEU A 7 3.05 9.81 -14.79
C LEU A 7 3.89 10.31 -15.96
N ASN A 8 3.94 9.59 -17.09
CA ASN A 8 4.79 9.98 -18.21
C ASN A 8 4.10 10.87 -19.23
N ASN A 9 2.78 10.73 -19.43
CA ASN A 9 2.09 11.26 -20.60
C ASN A 9 1.03 12.31 -20.27
N GLU A 10 0.49 12.32 -19.05
CA GLU A 10 -0.60 13.23 -18.69
C GLU A 10 -0.06 14.56 -18.16
N ASN A 11 -0.65 15.67 -18.58
CA ASN A 11 -0.19 16.99 -18.14
C ASN A 11 -0.72 17.39 -16.75
N TRP A 12 -1.92 16.91 -16.40
CA TRP A 12 -2.60 17.32 -15.16
C TRP A 12 -1.87 16.91 -13.88
N ILE A 13 -1.02 15.87 -13.95
CA ILE A 13 -0.27 15.35 -12.80
C ILE A 13 0.99 16.19 -12.51
N LYS A 14 1.45 16.98 -13.50
CA LYS A 14 2.61 17.87 -13.37
C LYS A 14 2.34 19.06 -12.45
N ASP A 15 1.06 19.36 -12.21
CA ASP A 15 0.63 20.45 -11.32
C ASP A 15 0.84 20.13 -9.82
N TYR A 16 1.17 18.88 -9.46
CA TYR A 16 1.35 18.48 -8.07
C TYR A 16 2.80 18.65 -7.60
N ASP A 17 2.98 19.25 -6.42
CA ASP A 17 4.28 19.61 -5.83
C ASP A 17 5.29 18.45 -5.72
N PHE A 18 4.80 17.21 -5.65
CA PHE A 18 5.66 16.04 -5.57
C PHE A 18 6.25 15.63 -6.91
N TYR A 19 5.61 15.99 -8.04
CA TYR A 19 5.80 15.35 -9.33
C TYR A 19 7.26 15.39 -9.78
N ASP A 20 7.85 16.57 -9.97
CA ASP A 20 9.21 16.70 -10.50
C ASP A 20 10.24 15.97 -9.64
N LYS A 21 10.12 16.09 -8.31
CA LYS A 21 11.04 15.46 -7.36
C LYS A 21 10.85 13.95 -7.31
N PHE A 22 9.61 13.46 -7.38
CA PHE A 22 9.31 12.04 -7.44
C PHE A 22 9.85 11.42 -8.72
N MET A 23 9.62 12.08 -9.87
CA MET A 23 10.06 11.62 -11.18
C MET A 23 11.58 11.57 -11.32
N ALA A 24 12.31 12.44 -10.61
CA ALA A 24 13.77 12.45 -10.55
C ALA A 24 14.37 11.54 -9.45
N SER A 25 13.53 10.85 -8.67
CA SER A 25 13.98 10.04 -7.52
C SER A 25 14.10 8.55 -7.85
N SER A 26 14.89 7.84 -7.05
CA SER A 26 14.97 6.37 -7.11
C SER A 26 13.66 5.66 -6.72
N TYR A 27 12.70 6.36 -6.11
CA TYR A 27 11.38 5.79 -5.82
C TYR A 27 10.57 5.54 -7.09
N LEU A 28 10.79 6.29 -8.18
CA LEU A 28 10.19 5.98 -9.47
C LEU A 28 10.69 4.63 -10.01
N ASP A 29 11.98 4.32 -9.82
CA ASP A 29 12.53 3.04 -10.22
C ASP A 29 11.96 1.90 -9.36
N LYS A 30 11.80 2.13 -8.06
CA LYS A 30 11.08 1.18 -7.18
C LYS A 30 9.63 0.95 -7.60
N LEU A 31 8.93 1.98 -8.08
CA LEU A 31 7.58 1.84 -8.61
C LEU A 31 7.57 0.97 -9.88
N ARG A 32 8.52 1.18 -10.80
CA ARG A 32 8.66 0.36 -12.01
C ARG A 32 8.95 -1.10 -11.67
N GLU A 33 9.93 -1.34 -10.79
CA GLU A 33 10.29 -2.68 -10.32
C GLU A 33 9.08 -3.39 -9.66
N ALA A 34 8.32 -2.67 -8.82
CA ALA A 34 7.13 -3.21 -8.17
C ALA A 34 6.09 -3.70 -9.19
N TYR A 35 5.88 -2.93 -10.26
CA TYR A 35 4.95 -3.28 -11.32
C TYR A 35 5.42 -4.42 -12.22
N GLU A 36 6.72 -4.49 -12.50
CA GLU A 36 7.31 -5.59 -13.25
C GLU A 36 7.24 -6.92 -12.49
N LYS A 37 7.39 -6.88 -11.15
CA LYS A 37 7.35 -8.05 -10.27
C LYS A 37 5.96 -8.42 -9.76
N LEU A 38 4.93 -7.62 -10.06
CA LEU A 38 3.58 -7.87 -9.58
C LEU A 38 3.04 -9.18 -10.16
N ASN A 39 2.83 -10.17 -9.29
CA ASN A 39 2.21 -11.43 -9.66
C ASN A 39 0.68 -11.24 -9.81
N THR A 40 0.21 -11.10 -11.04
CA THR A 40 -1.22 -10.89 -11.33
C THR A 40 -2.07 -12.15 -11.14
N ASP A 41 -1.47 -13.33 -11.16
CA ASP A 41 -2.20 -14.61 -11.13
C ASP A 41 -2.78 -14.94 -9.74
N ILE A 42 -2.27 -14.28 -8.69
CA ILE A 42 -2.72 -14.47 -7.31
C ILE A 42 -3.66 -13.36 -6.83
N LEU A 43 -3.93 -12.35 -7.66
CA LEU A 43 -4.79 -11.24 -7.27
C LEU A 43 -6.25 -11.67 -7.18
N PHE A 44 -6.97 -11.07 -6.24
CA PHE A 44 -8.40 -11.30 -6.13
C PHE A 44 -9.11 -10.78 -7.39
N THR A 45 -9.89 -11.64 -8.04
CA THR A 45 -10.60 -11.27 -9.27
C THR A 45 -11.84 -10.45 -8.91
N SER A 46 -11.73 -9.13 -9.06
CA SER A 46 -12.79 -8.18 -8.74
C SER A 46 -12.64 -6.89 -9.55
N HIS A 47 -13.76 -6.24 -9.84
CA HIS A 47 -13.77 -4.89 -10.42
C HIS A 47 -13.45 -3.79 -9.38
N ILE A 48 -13.51 -4.12 -8.09
CA ILE A 48 -13.32 -3.18 -6.97
C ILE A 48 -11.99 -3.42 -6.26
N HIS A 49 -11.64 -4.68 -6.03
CA HIS A 49 -10.47 -5.12 -5.25
C HIS A 49 -9.43 -5.85 -6.11
N GLY A 50 -9.53 -5.73 -7.44
CA GLY A 50 -8.63 -6.38 -8.40
C GLY A 50 -7.43 -5.53 -8.78
N LYS A 51 -6.82 -5.89 -9.91
CA LYS A 51 -5.55 -5.34 -10.39
C LYS A 51 -5.45 -3.81 -10.33
N ASP A 52 -6.48 -3.10 -10.76
CA ASP A 52 -6.45 -1.63 -10.82
C ASP A 52 -6.36 -1.00 -9.42
N HIS A 53 -7.02 -1.60 -8.43
CA HIS A 53 -6.89 -1.20 -7.02
C HIS A 53 -5.47 -1.45 -6.51
N ILE A 54 -4.95 -2.67 -6.74
CA ILE A 54 -3.58 -3.02 -6.34
C ILE A 54 -2.56 -2.08 -6.96
N GLU A 55 -2.74 -1.72 -8.23
CA GLU A 55 -1.86 -0.78 -8.93
C GLU A 55 -1.83 0.59 -8.25
N ARG A 56 -3.00 1.18 -7.96
CA ARG A 56 -3.09 2.47 -7.27
C ARG A 56 -2.54 2.42 -5.85
N VAL A 57 -2.78 1.34 -5.10
CA VAL A 57 -2.23 1.18 -3.75
C VAL A 57 -0.71 1.03 -3.76
N ILE A 58 -0.12 0.31 -4.72
CA ILE A 58 1.35 0.26 -4.89
C ILE A 58 1.89 1.67 -5.13
N PHE A 59 1.25 2.45 -6.00
CA PHE A 59 1.66 3.83 -6.24
C PHE A 59 1.60 4.70 -4.97
N PHE A 60 0.49 4.67 -4.23
CA PHE A 60 0.39 5.42 -2.97
C PHE A 60 1.42 4.95 -1.94
N SER A 61 1.68 3.65 -1.82
CA SER A 61 2.73 3.11 -0.96
C SER A 61 4.10 3.70 -1.29
N VAL A 62 4.47 3.74 -2.58
CA VAL A 62 5.76 4.29 -3.02
C VAL A 62 5.80 5.81 -2.88
N LEU A 63 4.69 6.51 -3.12
CA LEU A 63 4.60 7.97 -2.95
C LEU A 63 4.74 8.37 -1.47
N LEU A 64 4.15 7.61 -0.55
CA LEU A 64 4.34 7.80 0.89
C LEU A 64 5.79 7.48 1.31
N SER A 65 6.39 6.42 0.76
CA SER A 65 7.82 6.14 0.97
C SER A 65 8.70 7.32 0.54
N PHE A 66 8.44 7.91 -0.62
CA PHE A 66 9.13 9.09 -1.11
C PHE A 66 8.95 10.30 -0.18
N ALA A 67 7.72 10.62 0.20
CA ALA A 67 7.40 11.78 1.01
C ALA A 67 8.04 11.73 2.40
N TYR A 68 8.09 10.54 3.00
CA TYR A 68 8.68 10.30 4.33
C TYR A 68 10.14 9.82 4.28
N LYS A 69 10.75 9.75 3.08
CA LYS A 69 12.14 9.31 2.87
C LYS A 69 12.43 7.96 3.51
N LEU A 70 11.51 7.01 3.34
CA LEU A 70 11.70 5.65 3.84
C LEU A 70 12.87 5.00 3.12
N ASP A 71 13.64 4.19 3.84
CA ASP A 71 14.74 3.43 3.24
C ASP A 71 14.20 2.33 2.31
N GLU A 72 15.13 1.65 1.64
CA GLU A 72 14.78 0.58 0.70
C GLU A 72 14.05 -0.58 1.36
N ALA A 73 14.44 -0.97 2.58
CA ALA A 73 13.82 -2.10 3.28
C ALA A 73 12.36 -1.80 3.62
N ASP A 74 12.09 -0.62 4.17
CA ASP A 74 10.74 -0.17 4.50
C ASP A 74 9.88 0.07 3.25
N THR A 75 10.49 0.58 2.18
CA THR A 75 9.82 0.74 0.88
C THR A 75 9.41 -0.60 0.29
N ASN A 76 10.29 -1.61 0.33
CA ASN A 76 9.96 -2.95 -0.13
C ASN A 76 8.86 -3.59 0.71
N ILE A 77 8.81 -3.33 2.02
CA ILE A 77 7.69 -3.79 2.87
C ILE A 77 6.36 -3.19 2.39
N LEU A 78 6.28 -1.88 2.14
CA LEU A 78 5.04 -1.24 1.70
C LEU A 78 4.61 -1.68 0.28
N ILE A 79 5.57 -1.89 -0.62
CA ILE A 79 5.31 -2.46 -1.95
C ILE A 79 4.72 -3.86 -1.84
N ASN A 80 5.37 -4.76 -1.09
CA ASN A 80 4.90 -6.13 -0.94
C ASN A 80 3.58 -6.20 -0.17
N ALA A 81 3.35 -5.31 0.80
CA ALA A 81 2.06 -5.22 1.47
C ALA A 81 0.95 -4.87 0.47
N ALA A 82 1.17 -3.85 -0.37
CA ALA A 82 0.23 -3.45 -1.42
C ALA A 82 -0.06 -4.59 -2.40
N SER A 83 0.98 -5.29 -2.86
CA SER A 83 0.84 -6.41 -3.81
C SER A 83 0.06 -7.60 -3.27
N LEU A 84 0.03 -7.81 -1.94
CA LEU A 84 -0.47 -9.04 -1.33
C LEU A 84 -1.76 -8.87 -0.51
N HIS A 85 -2.09 -7.66 -0.05
CA HIS A 85 -3.09 -7.46 1.01
C HIS A 85 -4.48 -8.05 0.75
N ASP A 86 -4.94 -7.95 -0.50
CA ASP A 86 -6.28 -8.40 -0.92
C ASP A 86 -6.31 -9.79 -1.54
N THR A 87 -5.17 -10.48 -1.69
CA THR A 87 -5.06 -11.78 -2.37
C THR A 87 -5.89 -12.91 -1.73
N ARG A 88 -6.28 -12.75 -0.46
CA ARG A 88 -7.08 -13.74 0.29
C ARG A 88 -8.46 -13.23 0.69
N ARG A 89 -9.00 -12.26 -0.06
CA ARG A 89 -10.43 -11.93 -0.01
C ARG A 89 -11.27 -13.14 -0.43
N VAL A 90 -12.42 -13.31 0.24
CA VAL A 90 -13.42 -14.31 -0.13
C VAL A 90 -14.63 -13.69 -0.85
N ASN A 91 -14.78 -12.37 -0.78
CA ASN A 91 -15.79 -11.56 -1.46
C ASN A 91 -15.38 -10.06 -1.45
N ASP A 92 -16.17 -9.22 -2.12
CA ASP A 92 -16.00 -7.75 -2.16
C ASP A 92 -16.55 -7.01 -0.93
N GLY A 93 -17.16 -7.73 0.01
CA GLY A 93 -17.82 -7.18 1.18
C GLY A 93 -16.87 -6.89 2.34
N TRP A 94 -17.51 -6.68 3.49
CA TRP A 94 -16.82 -6.51 4.77
C TRP A 94 -16.20 -7.83 5.23
N ASP A 95 -14.88 -7.82 5.38
CA ASP A 95 -14.09 -8.96 5.79
C ASP A 95 -12.89 -8.41 6.56
N THR A 96 -12.82 -8.59 7.88
CA THR A 96 -11.68 -8.10 8.67
C THR A 96 -10.52 -9.08 8.72
N GLU A 97 -10.70 -10.28 8.15
CA GLU A 97 -9.74 -11.38 8.29
C GLU A 97 -8.98 -11.66 6.99
N HIS A 98 -9.27 -10.96 5.87
CA HIS A 98 -8.51 -11.12 4.63
C HIS A 98 -7.05 -10.72 4.77
N GLY A 99 -6.73 -9.67 5.53
CA GLY A 99 -5.34 -9.30 5.84
C GLY A 99 -4.60 -10.42 6.58
N PRO A 100 -5.08 -10.88 7.74
CA PRO A 100 -4.46 -12.01 8.46
C PRO A 100 -4.32 -13.29 7.63
N ARG A 101 -5.27 -13.58 6.72
CA ARG A 101 -5.14 -14.72 5.78
C ARG A 101 -4.04 -14.46 4.74
N ALA A 102 -4.04 -13.30 4.10
CA ALA A 102 -3.01 -12.92 3.13
C ALA A 102 -1.60 -12.92 3.75
N ALA A 103 -1.47 -12.39 4.97
CA ALA A 103 -0.22 -12.39 5.73
C ALA A 103 0.33 -13.81 5.97
N ARG A 104 -0.52 -14.83 6.11
CA ARG A 104 -0.11 -16.22 6.34
C ARG A 104 0.10 -16.99 5.03
N GLU A 105 -0.81 -16.84 4.08
CA GLU A 105 -0.92 -17.71 2.91
C GLU A 105 -0.23 -17.14 1.66
N SER A 106 -0.06 -15.82 1.58
CA SER A 106 0.51 -15.14 0.40
C SER A 106 1.93 -14.63 0.62
N ILE A 107 2.47 -14.72 1.84
CA ILE A 107 3.82 -14.23 2.18
C ILE A 107 4.94 -14.87 1.35
N GLN A 108 4.73 -16.08 0.84
CA GLN A 108 5.68 -16.78 -0.03
C GLN A 108 5.89 -16.10 -1.39
N TYR A 109 4.97 -15.23 -1.81
CA TYR A 109 5.07 -14.45 -3.04
C TYR A 109 5.76 -13.10 -2.84
N ALA A 110 6.14 -12.75 -1.61
CA ALA A 110 6.89 -11.54 -1.35
C ALA A 110 8.30 -11.63 -1.97
N HIS A 111 8.80 -10.53 -2.50
CA HIS A 111 10.10 -10.42 -3.14
C HIS A 111 10.92 -9.26 -2.54
N ASP A 112 12.25 -9.40 -2.57
CA ASP A 112 13.20 -8.39 -2.07
C ASP A 112 13.00 -8.01 -0.58
N ILE A 113 12.49 -8.99 0.20
CA ILE A 113 12.30 -8.87 1.65
C ILE A 113 13.38 -9.68 2.37
N LYS A 114 14.08 -9.02 3.29
CA LYS A 114 15.05 -9.68 4.16
C LYS A 114 14.34 -10.62 5.14
N LYS A 115 15.03 -11.65 5.61
CA LYS A 115 14.44 -12.66 6.50
C LYS A 115 13.89 -12.03 7.79
N GLU A 116 14.64 -11.09 8.35
CA GLU A 116 14.30 -10.31 9.55
C GLU A 116 13.06 -9.42 9.36
N ASP A 117 12.78 -8.97 8.14
CA ASP A 117 11.66 -8.08 7.83
C ASP A 117 10.35 -8.82 7.56
N LYS A 118 10.39 -10.16 7.46
CA LYS A 118 9.23 -10.97 7.09
C LYS A 118 8.08 -10.83 8.07
N GLU A 119 8.34 -10.86 9.39
CA GLU A 119 7.31 -10.71 10.41
C GLU A 119 6.66 -9.32 10.37
N ILE A 120 7.47 -8.29 10.10
CA ILE A 120 7.00 -6.91 9.94
C ILE A 120 6.05 -6.82 8.73
N LEU A 121 6.44 -7.38 7.57
CA LEU A 121 5.57 -7.41 6.39
C LEU A 121 4.25 -8.14 6.68
N GLN A 122 4.30 -9.29 7.35
CA GLN A 122 3.08 -10.02 7.73
C GLN A 122 2.19 -9.20 8.67
N ALA A 123 2.77 -8.49 9.65
CA ALA A 123 2.02 -7.62 10.54
C ALA A 123 1.37 -6.44 9.80
N VAL A 124 2.08 -5.80 8.86
CA VAL A 124 1.55 -4.70 8.04
C VAL A 124 0.38 -5.18 7.19
N ILE A 125 0.51 -6.33 6.53
CA ILE A 125 -0.57 -6.96 5.77
C ILE A 125 -1.73 -7.35 6.71
N ALA A 126 -1.48 -7.89 7.89
CA ALA A 126 -2.59 -8.28 8.77
C ALA A 126 -3.38 -7.06 9.28
N ALA A 127 -2.67 -6.01 9.69
CA ALA A 127 -3.25 -4.84 10.32
C ALA A 127 -4.11 -3.97 9.38
N HIS A 128 -3.93 -4.06 8.06
CA HIS A 128 -4.64 -3.19 7.11
C HIS A 128 -6.16 -3.41 7.14
N SER A 129 -6.60 -4.66 7.22
CA SER A 129 -8.02 -5.05 7.18
C SER A 129 -8.78 -4.90 8.50
N ARG A 130 -8.07 -4.65 9.61
CA ARG A 130 -8.65 -4.58 10.96
C ARG A 130 -8.80 -3.14 11.44
N ASP A 131 -9.63 -2.91 12.46
CA ASP A 131 -9.78 -1.59 13.10
C ASP A 131 -8.47 -1.14 13.77
N ASP A 132 -8.20 0.17 13.80
CA ASP A 132 -7.02 0.76 14.45
C ASP A 132 -6.94 0.42 15.94
N LYS A 133 -8.08 0.30 16.62
CA LYS A 133 -8.10 -0.10 18.04
C LYS A 133 -7.50 -1.51 18.26
N ASN A 134 -7.51 -2.34 17.23
CA ASN A 134 -6.97 -3.70 17.23
C ASN A 134 -5.57 -3.78 16.58
N MET A 135 -4.99 -2.65 16.14
CA MET A 135 -3.72 -2.65 15.40
C MET A 135 -2.59 -3.23 16.24
N ASP A 136 -2.48 -2.82 17.50
CA ASP A 136 -1.39 -3.24 18.39
C ASP A 136 -1.46 -4.74 18.71
N GLU A 137 -2.66 -5.27 18.94
CA GLU A 137 -2.88 -6.71 19.11
C GLU A 137 -2.54 -7.48 17.83
N THR A 138 -3.02 -6.99 16.68
CA THR A 138 -2.78 -7.62 15.37
C THR A 138 -1.29 -7.66 15.03
N ILE A 139 -0.53 -6.61 15.32
CA ILE A 139 0.92 -6.61 15.08
C ILE A 139 1.61 -7.67 15.95
N ARG A 140 1.23 -7.79 17.23
CA ARG A 140 1.82 -8.78 18.17
C ARG A 140 1.48 -10.23 17.83
N GLU A 141 0.45 -10.49 17.01
CA GLU A 141 0.21 -11.83 16.46
C GLU A 141 1.39 -12.31 15.61
N PHE A 142 2.05 -11.40 14.88
CA PHE A 142 3.08 -11.71 13.90
C PHE A 142 4.49 -11.32 14.36
N VAL A 143 4.67 -10.12 14.91
CA VAL A 143 5.97 -9.63 15.39
C VAL A 143 6.18 -10.08 16.83
N LYS A 144 7.18 -10.95 17.07
CA LYS A 144 7.51 -11.45 18.42
C LYS A 144 8.59 -10.65 19.11
N ASN A 145 9.43 -9.98 18.35
CA ASN A 145 10.44 -9.09 18.88
C ASN A 145 9.83 -7.70 19.17
N GLU A 146 9.79 -7.29 20.43
CA GLU A 146 9.23 -5.99 20.81
C GLU A 146 10.05 -4.81 20.24
N ASP A 147 11.32 -5.00 19.89
CA ASP A 147 12.12 -3.97 19.24
C ASP A 147 11.63 -3.64 17.81
N ASP A 148 10.97 -4.60 17.14
CA ASP A 148 10.41 -4.42 15.79
C ASP A 148 9.00 -3.83 15.81
N PHE A 149 8.31 -3.87 16.96
CA PHE A 149 6.93 -3.39 17.10
C PHE A 149 6.74 -1.92 16.67
N PRO A 150 7.60 -0.95 17.08
CA PRO A 150 7.45 0.44 16.65
C PRO A 150 7.58 0.61 15.14
N ARG A 151 8.49 -0.14 14.51
CA ARG A 151 8.69 -0.12 13.05
C ARG A 151 7.49 -0.70 12.33
N ALA A 152 6.99 -1.87 12.76
CA ALA A 152 5.79 -2.48 12.21
C ALA A 152 4.55 -1.59 12.34
N LYS A 153 4.36 -0.95 13.50
CA LYS A 153 3.25 -0.01 13.73
C LYS A 153 3.33 1.22 12.84
N ARG A 154 4.53 1.75 12.62
CA ARG A 154 4.74 2.88 11.70
C ARG A 154 4.36 2.50 10.27
N LEU A 155 4.86 1.36 9.79
CA LEU A 155 4.59 0.90 8.43
C LEU A 155 3.12 0.49 8.22
N ALA A 156 2.47 -0.10 9.23
CA ALA A 156 1.05 -0.41 9.19
C ALA A 156 0.19 0.85 8.99
N LYS A 157 0.56 1.97 9.62
CA LYS A 157 -0.13 3.26 9.42
C LYS A 157 0.06 3.79 8.01
N PHE A 158 1.28 3.76 7.47
CA PHE A 158 1.51 4.17 6.07
C PHE A 158 0.73 3.30 5.10
N PHE A 159 0.72 1.98 5.31
CA PHE A 159 0.01 1.09 4.41
C PHE A 159 -1.51 1.28 4.46
N LYS A 160 -2.07 1.50 5.66
CA LYS A 160 -3.50 1.84 5.80
C LYS A 160 -3.87 3.17 5.16
N ASP A 161 -2.97 4.14 5.17
CA ASP A 161 -3.18 5.38 4.42
C ASP A 161 -3.14 5.13 2.91
N ALA A 162 -2.20 4.32 2.41
CA ALA A 162 -2.11 3.99 0.99
C ALA A 162 -3.36 3.28 0.46
N ASP A 163 -3.85 2.25 1.17
CA ASP A 163 -5.13 1.60 0.85
C ASP A 163 -6.32 2.55 1.04
N GLY A 164 -6.30 3.33 2.12
CA GLY A 164 -7.31 4.32 2.45
C GLY A 164 -7.51 5.37 1.35
N LEU A 165 -6.42 5.89 0.79
CA LEU A 165 -6.42 6.86 -0.31
C LEU A 165 -7.12 6.32 -1.56
N ASP A 166 -7.07 5.01 -1.81
CA ASP A 166 -7.75 4.40 -2.95
C ASP A 166 -9.24 4.09 -2.71
N ARG A 167 -9.77 4.38 -1.51
CA ARG A 167 -11.21 4.20 -1.21
C ARG A 167 -12.12 5.16 -1.97
N VAL A 168 -11.55 6.12 -2.69
CA VAL A 168 -12.28 6.93 -3.69
C VAL A 168 -12.99 6.05 -4.72
N ARG A 169 -12.45 4.87 -5.03
CA ARG A 169 -13.02 3.90 -5.99
C ARG A 169 -14.42 3.40 -5.60
N ILE A 170 -14.72 3.42 -4.30
CA ILE A 170 -16.00 3.03 -3.71
C ILE A 170 -16.70 4.20 -3.01
N ASN A 171 -16.21 5.43 -3.21
CA ASN A 171 -16.71 6.65 -2.56
C ASN A 171 -16.73 6.56 -1.01
N LEU A 172 -15.72 5.92 -0.41
CA LEU A 172 -15.58 5.76 1.05
C LEU A 172 -14.22 6.24 1.57
N LEU A 173 -13.54 7.16 0.86
CA LEU A 173 -12.38 7.85 1.41
C LEU A 173 -12.85 8.83 2.49
N ASP A 174 -12.39 8.63 3.72
CA ASP A 174 -12.61 9.54 4.85
C ASP A 174 -11.26 10.04 5.38
N PRO A 175 -10.95 11.35 5.25
CA PRO A 175 -9.71 11.93 5.75
C PRO A 175 -9.45 11.73 7.24
N ALA A 176 -10.49 11.52 8.07
CA ALA A 176 -10.32 11.20 9.49
C ALA A 176 -9.66 9.83 9.71
N TYR A 177 -9.72 8.95 8.70
CA TYR A 177 -9.02 7.67 8.67
C TYR A 177 -7.64 7.74 8.01
N LEU A 178 -7.09 8.93 7.72
CA LEU A 178 -5.71 9.08 7.28
C LEU A 178 -4.83 9.47 8.47
N ARG A 179 -3.80 8.65 8.74
CA ARG A 179 -2.95 8.72 9.94
C ARG A 179 -1.81 9.71 9.79
N ASN A 180 -1.40 10.01 8.56
CA ASN A 180 -0.27 10.89 8.27
C ASN A 180 -0.70 12.16 7.54
N ASP A 181 -0.05 13.29 7.83
CA ASP A 181 -0.48 14.60 7.31
C ASP A 181 -0.29 14.72 5.80
N TYR A 182 0.80 14.17 5.26
CA TYR A 182 0.98 14.11 3.81
C TYR A 182 -0.14 13.33 3.11
N SER A 183 -0.62 12.23 3.70
CA SER A 183 -1.75 11.46 3.16
C SER A 183 -3.02 12.31 3.10
N LYS A 184 -3.29 13.13 4.13
CA LYS A 184 -4.46 14.04 4.14
C LYS A 184 -4.39 15.07 3.00
N ASN A 185 -3.20 15.51 2.64
CA ASN A 185 -2.99 16.43 1.51
C ASN A 185 -3.16 15.75 0.14
N LEU A 186 -3.22 14.42 0.08
CA LEU A 186 -3.44 13.67 -1.16
C LEU A 186 -4.92 13.38 -1.44
N VAL A 187 -5.86 13.82 -0.60
CA VAL A 187 -7.30 13.51 -0.79
C VAL A 187 -7.82 13.96 -2.14
N ASP A 188 -7.60 15.23 -2.51
CA ASP A 188 -8.04 15.77 -3.81
C ASP A 188 -7.30 15.10 -4.97
N PHE A 189 -6.02 14.80 -4.77
CA PHE A 189 -5.22 14.05 -5.74
C PHE A 189 -5.78 12.64 -5.97
N SER A 190 -6.20 11.93 -4.92
CA SER A 190 -6.78 10.60 -5.03
C SER A 190 -8.03 10.58 -5.88
N TYR A 191 -8.95 11.55 -5.68
CA TYR A 191 -10.15 11.66 -6.52
C TYR A 191 -9.79 11.95 -7.98
N LYS A 192 -8.90 12.92 -8.23
CA LYS A 192 -8.47 13.25 -9.59
C LYS A 192 -7.76 12.07 -10.27
N LEU A 193 -6.92 11.36 -9.53
CA LEU A 193 -6.23 10.17 -10.02
C LEU A 193 -7.23 9.10 -10.43
N PHE A 194 -8.21 8.77 -9.58
CA PHE A 194 -9.23 7.77 -9.91
C PHE A 194 -10.11 8.19 -11.09
N GLU A 195 -10.48 9.46 -11.20
CA GLU A 195 -11.25 9.99 -12.34
C GLU A 195 -10.48 9.86 -13.69
N LYS A 196 -9.14 9.95 -13.65
CA LYS A 196 -8.26 9.89 -14.83
C LYS A 196 -7.59 8.53 -15.04
N PHE A 197 -7.87 7.56 -14.16
CA PHE A 197 -7.33 6.20 -14.21
C PHE A 197 -7.97 5.42 -15.34
#